data_AF-A0AAD3SWW4-F1
#
_entry.id   AF-A0AAD3SWW4-F1
#
_cell.length_a   1.000
_cell.length_b   1.000
_cell.length_c   1.000
_cell.angle_alpha   90.00
_cell.angle_beta   90.00
_cell.angle_gamma   90.00
#
_symmetry.space_group_name_H-M   'P 1'
#
loop_
_entity.id
_entity.type
_entity.pdbx_description
1 polymer ?
#
loop_
_entity_poly.entity_id
_entity_poly.type
_entity_poly.pdbx_seq_one_letter_code
_entity_poly.pdbx_strand_id
1 'polypeptide(L)'
;MLSLRCPPQIIALRLESIQLSNASGHVAVCAARGPRPRYPRVWKTRKKIGTISKSKKLVDCVKGLSNVKEEVYGALDAFIAWELEFPLIIVKKSLKALENEREWKRVIQLTKWMLNKGQGRTMGSYYTLLNALAEEGRLDEAEELWTKLFSEHLEAMPRVFYDKMISIYYSRGMHDKMFEVFADMEELGIRPTVSIVSKVGDVFQKLGMLEKYEKLNKKYPPPTWEYRYFKGKRVKVRAKQLDEPNDSNKDVNE
;
A
#
# COMPACT_ATOMS: atom_id res chain seq x y z
N MET A 1 82.60 -44.24 25.15
CA MET A 1 82.38 -42.78 25.18
C MET A 1 80.95 -42.52 24.72
N LEU A 2 79.98 -42.43 25.62
CA LEU A 2 79.40 -41.15 26.08
C LEU A 2 79.20 -40.13 24.95
N SER A 3 77.98 -39.99 24.43
CA SER A 3 77.07 -38.88 24.78
C SER A 3 75.92 -38.73 23.78
N LEU A 4 74.70 -38.87 24.30
CA LEU A 4 73.54 -37.98 24.14
C LEU A 4 73.25 -37.42 22.74
N ARG A 5 72.25 -38.00 22.08
CA ARG A 5 71.43 -37.33 21.07
C ARG A 5 70.47 -36.36 21.78
N CYS A 6 70.54 -35.08 21.45
CA CYS A 6 69.48 -34.09 21.68
C CYS A 6 69.08 -33.47 20.33
N PRO A 7 67.79 -33.48 19.94
CA PRO A 7 67.23 -32.52 18.98
C PRO A 7 66.39 -31.47 19.74
N PRO A 8 65.74 -30.49 19.06
CA PRO A 8 66.24 -29.40 18.22
C PRO A 8 65.85 -28.02 18.82
N GLN A 9 66.24 -26.89 18.20
CA GLN A 9 65.65 -25.58 18.50
C GLN A 9 64.92 -25.02 17.28
N ILE A 10 63.59 -25.21 17.25
CA ILE A 10 62.67 -24.48 16.39
C ILE A 10 62.03 -23.41 17.25
N ILE A 11 62.29 -22.15 16.93
CA ILE A 11 61.64 -20.99 17.54
C ILE A 11 60.25 -20.90 16.92
N ALA A 12 59.24 -21.43 17.62
CA ALA A 12 57.84 -21.21 17.31
C ALA A 12 57.32 -20.05 18.15
N LEU A 13 56.83 -19.01 17.48
CA LEU A 13 56.07 -17.92 18.08
C LEU A 13 54.87 -18.48 18.83
N ARG A 14 54.72 -18.04 20.09
CA ARG A 14 53.71 -18.44 21.05
C ARG A 14 52.31 -18.06 20.54
N LEU A 15 51.62 -19.00 19.89
CA LEU A 15 50.17 -18.94 19.77
C LEU A 15 49.61 -19.31 21.16
N GLU A 16 48.90 -18.40 21.82
CA GLU A 16 48.17 -18.73 23.03
C GLU A 16 47.10 -19.78 22.70
N SER A 17 47.33 -20.99 23.20
CA SER A 17 46.35 -22.07 23.15
C SER A 17 45.15 -21.68 24.03
N ILE A 18 44.01 -21.46 23.41
CA ILE A 18 42.71 -21.52 24.09
C ILE A 18 42.61 -22.93 24.69
N GLN A 19 42.60 -23.00 26.02
CA GLN A 19 42.37 -24.24 26.77
C GLN A 19 40.93 -24.70 26.54
N LEU A 20 40.69 -25.46 25.47
CA LEU A 20 39.53 -26.32 25.37
C LEU A 20 39.79 -27.54 26.26
N SER A 21 39.39 -27.45 27.52
CA SER A 21 39.43 -28.58 28.44
C SER A 21 38.44 -29.65 27.95
N ASN A 22 39.00 -30.71 27.36
CA ASN A 22 38.32 -31.98 27.18
C ASN A 22 37.96 -32.56 28.56
N ALA A 23 36.67 -32.62 28.86
CA ALA A 23 36.14 -33.47 29.90
C ALA A 23 35.08 -34.39 29.27
N SER A 24 35.55 -35.45 28.62
CA SER A 24 34.78 -36.65 28.38
C SER A 24 34.62 -37.38 29.72
N GLY A 25 33.56 -37.06 30.44
CA GLY A 25 33.18 -37.72 31.67
C GLY A 25 31.75 -37.35 32.01
N HIS A 26 30.82 -38.27 31.76
CA HIS A 26 29.44 -38.19 32.23
C HIS A 26 29.37 -38.37 33.76
N VAL A 27 29.95 -37.43 34.51
CA VAL A 27 29.70 -37.28 35.93
C VAL A 27 29.17 -35.88 36.13
N ALA A 28 27.84 -35.78 36.17
CA ALA A 28 27.19 -34.58 36.68
C ALA A 28 27.50 -34.48 38.18
N VAL A 29 28.49 -33.66 38.53
CA VAL A 29 28.65 -33.19 39.90
C VAL A 29 27.40 -32.38 40.22
N CYS A 30 26.47 -33.00 40.95
CA CYS A 30 25.35 -32.31 41.55
C CYS A 30 25.92 -31.34 42.60
N ALA A 31 26.32 -30.13 42.18
CA ALA A 31 26.38 -29.01 43.10
C ALA A 31 25.04 -28.95 43.84
N ALA A 32 25.09 -28.91 45.17
CA ALA A 32 23.92 -28.90 46.03
C ALA A 32 22.90 -27.92 45.46
N ARG A 33 21.80 -28.45 44.92
CA ARG A 33 20.72 -27.62 44.39
C ARG A 33 20.24 -26.78 45.58
N GLY A 34 20.56 -25.48 45.54
CA GLY A 34 19.99 -24.52 46.48
C GLY A 34 18.47 -24.68 46.55
N PRO A 35 17.83 -24.22 47.63
CA PRO A 35 16.41 -24.48 47.88
C PRO A 35 15.58 -24.21 46.62
N ARG A 36 14.80 -25.21 46.21
CA ARG A 36 13.92 -25.13 45.02
C ARG A 36 13.15 -23.80 45.12
N PRO A 37 13.21 -22.92 44.09
CA PRO A 37 12.50 -21.65 44.13
C PRO A 37 11.05 -21.89 44.53
N ARG A 38 10.56 -21.18 45.56
CA ARG A 38 9.20 -21.34 46.09
C ARG A 38 8.11 -20.91 45.10
N TYR A 39 8.49 -20.24 44.01
CA TYR A 39 7.63 -19.87 42.90
C TYR A 39 8.02 -20.65 41.63
N PRO A 40 7.06 -20.97 40.75
CA PRO A 40 7.37 -21.57 39.45
C PRO A 40 8.39 -20.71 38.73
N ARG A 41 9.34 -21.35 38.03
CA ARG A 41 10.29 -20.64 37.16
C ARG A 41 9.49 -20.13 35.97
N VAL A 42 8.88 -18.95 36.10
CA VAL A 42 8.09 -18.34 35.04
C VAL A 42 9.07 -17.88 33.98
N TRP A 43 9.12 -18.60 32.86
CA TRP A 43 9.80 -18.13 31.67
C TRP A 43 9.17 -16.80 31.29
N LYS A 44 9.90 -15.69 31.47
CA LYS A 44 9.44 -14.40 30.99
C LYS A 44 9.44 -14.46 29.47
N THR A 45 8.28 -14.75 28.89
CA THR A 45 8.08 -14.58 27.46
C THR A 45 8.24 -13.10 27.15
N ARG A 46 9.18 -12.74 26.25
CA ARG A 46 9.22 -11.37 25.74
C ARG A 46 7.87 -11.08 25.09
N LYS A 47 7.23 -9.96 25.45
CA LYS A 47 5.97 -9.53 24.81
C LYS A 47 6.21 -9.47 23.30
N LYS A 48 5.42 -10.22 22.52
CA LYS A 48 5.47 -10.14 21.05
C LYS A 48 5.08 -8.72 20.64
N ILE A 49 5.91 -8.09 19.83
CA ILE A 49 5.59 -6.78 19.26
C ILE A 49 4.34 -6.95 18.40
N GLY A 50 3.29 -6.17 18.70
CA GLY A 50 2.03 -6.23 17.97
C GLY A 50 2.17 -5.77 16.51
N THR A 51 1.26 -6.20 15.64
CA THR A 51 1.26 -5.82 14.21
C THR A 51 1.19 -4.32 14.00
N ILE A 52 0.48 -3.58 14.85
CA ILE A 52 0.39 -2.12 14.80
C ILE A 52 1.76 -1.49 15.05
N SER A 53 2.46 -1.92 16.11
CA SER A 53 3.78 -1.41 16.44
C SER A 53 4.81 -1.77 15.37
N LYS A 54 4.74 -2.98 14.77
CA LYS A 54 5.59 -3.36 13.64
C LYS A 54 5.34 -2.49 12.40
N SER A 55 4.07 -2.23 12.08
CA SER A 55 3.69 -1.38 10.95
C SER A 55 4.15 0.06 11.15
N LYS A 56 4.00 0.62 12.36
CA LYS A 56 4.53 1.95 12.68
C LYS A 56 6.04 2.02 12.49
N LYS A 57 6.78 1.03 13.01
CA LYS A 57 8.24 0.94 12.79
C LYS A 57 8.60 0.89 11.30
N LEU A 58 7.85 0.12 10.50
CA LEU A 58 8.07 0.05 9.06
C LEU A 58 7.87 1.41 8.38
N VAL A 59 6.81 2.14 8.74
CA VAL A 59 6.54 3.49 8.24
C VAL A 59 7.67 4.45 8.62
N ASP A 60 8.09 4.44 9.89
CA ASP A 60 9.18 5.30 10.38
C ASP A 60 10.50 4.99 9.65
N CYS A 61 10.82 3.71 9.43
CA CYS A 61 11.98 3.29 8.64
C CYS A 61 11.91 3.81 7.21
N VAL A 62 10.80 3.56 6.49
CA VAL A 62 10.67 3.96 5.08
C VAL A 62 10.74 5.47 4.90
N LYS A 63 10.22 6.24 5.86
CA LYS A 63 10.31 7.72 5.83
C LYS A 63 11.73 8.23 5.99
N GLY A 64 12.54 7.60 6.84
CA GLY A 64 13.91 8.02 7.13
C GLY A 64 14.95 7.69 6.05
N LEU A 65 14.59 6.90 5.04
CA LEU A 65 15.51 6.47 3.97
C LEU A 65 15.63 7.53 2.87
N SER A 66 16.66 7.44 2.04
CA SER A 66 16.69 8.26 0.81
C SER A 66 15.64 7.79 -0.20
N ASN A 67 15.53 8.51 -1.33
CA ASN A 67 14.64 8.14 -2.43
C ASN A 67 15.27 7.11 -3.39
N VAL A 68 16.49 6.64 -3.12
CA VAL A 68 17.17 5.64 -3.94
C VAL A 68 16.48 4.29 -3.80
N LYS A 69 16.10 3.70 -4.93
CA LYS A 69 15.36 2.43 -4.98
C LYS A 69 16.06 1.32 -4.20
N GLU A 70 17.38 1.22 -4.33
CA GLU A 70 18.19 0.17 -3.70
C GLU A 70 18.20 0.27 -2.18
N GLU A 71 18.32 1.47 -1.61
CA GLU A 71 18.27 1.68 -0.17
C GLU A 71 16.91 1.31 0.41
N VAL A 72 15.83 1.76 -0.25
CA VAL A 72 14.47 1.47 0.18
C VAL A 72 14.20 -0.04 0.10
N TYR A 73 14.53 -0.67 -1.02
CA TYR A 73 14.26 -2.09 -1.23
C TYR A 73 15.14 -2.97 -0.34
N GLY A 74 16.41 -2.59 -0.14
CA GLY A 74 17.33 -3.27 0.77
C GLY A 74 16.86 -3.19 2.22
N ALA A 75 16.39 -2.03 2.68
CA ALA A 75 15.83 -1.89 4.01
C ALA A 75 14.53 -2.70 4.20
N LEU A 76 13.67 -2.73 3.18
CA LEU A 76 12.46 -3.55 3.20
C LEU A 76 12.75 -5.05 3.17
N ASP A 77 13.76 -5.48 2.41
CA ASP A 77 14.22 -6.87 2.37
C ASP A 77 14.83 -7.28 3.71
N ALA A 78 15.65 -6.42 4.33
CA ALA A 78 16.18 -6.62 5.68
C ALA A 78 15.05 -6.69 6.72
N PHE A 79 13.97 -5.93 6.55
CA PHE A 79 12.79 -6.01 7.41
C PHE A 79 12.08 -7.36 7.30
N ILE A 80 12.00 -7.95 6.10
CA ILE A 80 11.41 -9.28 5.88
C ILE A 80 12.31 -10.41 6.37
N ALA A 81 13.63 -10.27 6.30
CA ALA A 81 14.58 -11.36 6.59
C ALA A 81 14.37 -12.02 7.97
N TRP A 82 13.73 -11.33 8.91
CA TRP A 82 13.44 -11.82 10.27
C TRP A 82 12.03 -12.38 10.46
N GLU A 83 11.18 -12.35 9.43
CA GLU A 83 9.81 -12.86 9.47
C GLU A 83 9.72 -14.22 8.74
N LEU A 84 9.04 -15.19 9.37
CA LEU A 84 8.84 -16.54 8.82
C LEU A 84 7.93 -16.55 7.59
N GLU A 85 6.99 -15.60 7.53
CA GLU A 85 6.03 -15.42 6.44
C GLU A 85 6.09 -13.97 5.95
N PHE A 86 5.72 -13.75 4.68
CA PHE A 86 5.68 -12.39 4.15
C PHE A 86 4.69 -11.53 4.97
N PRO A 87 5.11 -10.38 5.52
CA PRO A 87 4.31 -9.61 6.45
C PRO A 87 3.19 -8.78 5.77
N LEU A 88 2.31 -9.41 4.99
CA LEU A 88 1.25 -8.78 4.18
C LEU A 88 0.37 -7.83 5.00
N ILE A 89 -0.06 -8.25 6.19
CA ILE A 89 -0.94 -7.46 7.06
C ILE A 89 -0.22 -6.20 7.54
N ILE A 90 1.08 -6.31 7.84
CA ILE A 90 1.91 -5.19 8.33
C ILE A 90 2.14 -4.21 7.18
N VAL A 91 2.49 -4.70 5.99
CA VAL A 91 2.67 -3.87 4.79
C VAL A 91 1.38 -3.16 4.42
N LYS A 92 0.23 -3.87 4.39
CA LYS A 92 -1.08 -3.28 4.10
C LYS A 92 -1.49 -2.21 5.11
N LYS A 93 -1.22 -2.42 6.40
CA LYS A 93 -1.45 -1.39 7.43
C LYS A 93 -0.54 -0.18 7.24
N SER A 94 0.71 -0.42 6.86
CA SER A 94 1.71 0.64 6.63
C SER A 94 1.36 1.47 5.39
N LEU A 95 0.90 0.83 4.31
CA LEU A 95 0.37 1.51 3.12
C LEU A 95 -0.79 2.44 3.49
N LYS A 96 -1.78 1.95 4.25
CA LYS A 96 -2.89 2.79 4.73
C LYS A 96 -2.42 3.97 5.59
N ALA A 97 -1.41 3.77 6.43
CA ALA A 97 -0.85 4.85 7.24
C ALA A 97 -0.17 5.90 6.35
N LEU A 98 0.65 5.48 5.38
CA LEU A 98 1.31 6.37 4.42
C LEU A 98 0.32 7.10 3.51
N GLU A 99 -0.77 6.44 3.10
CA GLU A 99 -1.88 7.06 2.35
C GLU A 99 -2.54 8.18 3.16
N ASN A 100 -2.82 7.94 4.45
CA ASN A 100 -3.40 8.96 5.33
C ASN A 100 -2.46 10.16 5.54
N GLU A 101 -1.16 9.92 5.55
CA GLU A 101 -0.13 10.95 5.67
C GLU A 101 0.22 11.62 4.33
N ARG A 102 -0.36 11.15 3.22
CA ARG A 102 -0.13 11.63 1.84
C ARG A 102 1.31 11.50 1.35
N GLU A 103 2.05 10.53 1.86
CA GLU A 103 3.41 10.20 1.43
C GLU A 103 3.40 9.31 0.17
N TRP A 104 2.85 9.84 -0.94
CA TRP A 104 2.57 9.06 -2.16
C TRP A 104 3.81 8.42 -2.79
N LYS A 105 4.96 9.11 -2.78
CA LYS A 105 6.26 8.53 -3.18
C LYS A 105 6.56 7.21 -2.45
N ARG A 106 6.35 7.17 -1.14
CA ARG A 106 6.61 5.99 -0.30
C ARG A 106 5.57 4.90 -0.53
N VAL A 107 4.31 5.28 -0.73
CA VAL A 107 3.24 4.35 -1.13
C VAL A 107 3.60 3.64 -2.44
N ILE A 108 4.10 4.38 -3.45
CA ILE A 108 4.54 3.83 -4.72
C ILE A 108 5.71 2.85 -4.52
N GLN A 109 6.76 3.26 -3.79
CA GLN A 109 7.94 2.43 -3.53
C GLN A 109 7.56 1.13 -2.81
N LEU A 110 6.78 1.22 -1.73
CA LEU A 110 6.38 0.07 -0.92
C LEU A 110 5.46 -0.87 -1.71
N THR A 111 4.54 -0.34 -2.51
CA THR A 111 3.64 -1.14 -3.34
C THR A 111 4.40 -1.84 -4.47
N LYS A 112 5.28 -1.13 -5.19
CA LYS A 112 6.12 -1.73 -6.25
C LYS A 112 7.05 -2.81 -5.69
N TRP A 113 7.66 -2.57 -4.53
CA TRP A 113 8.48 -3.58 -3.85
C TRP A 113 7.66 -4.84 -3.50
N MET A 114 6.47 -4.66 -2.92
CA MET A 114 5.59 -5.78 -2.56
C MET A 114 5.20 -6.60 -3.80
N LEU A 115 4.85 -5.94 -4.91
CA LEU A 115 4.51 -6.59 -6.18
C LEU A 115 5.71 -7.32 -6.79
N ASN A 116 6.91 -6.75 -6.72
CA ASN A 116 8.14 -7.37 -7.22
C ASN A 116 8.51 -8.67 -6.49
N LYS A 117 8.12 -8.81 -5.22
CA LYS A 117 8.28 -10.07 -4.47
C LYS A 117 7.20 -11.11 -4.82
N GLY A 118 6.33 -10.81 -5.78
CA GLY A 118 5.21 -11.65 -6.17
C GLY A 118 4.07 -11.65 -5.15
N GLN A 119 4.09 -10.74 -4.18
CA GLN A 119 3.15 -10.70 -3.06
C GLN A 119 2.09 -9.64 -3.29
N GLY A 120 0.88 -9.89 -2.78
CA GLY A 120 -0.20 -8.91 -2.81
C GLY A 120 -0.65 -8.49 -4.22
N ARG A 121 -0.49 -9.33 -5.25
CA ARG A 121 -1.03 -9.11 -6.61
C ARG A 121 -2.56 -9.20 -6.59
N THR A 122 -3.20 -8.11 -6.18
CA THR A 122 -4.65 -7.98 -6.09
C THR A 122 -5.10 -6.69 -6.76
N MET A 123 -6.33 -6.65 -7.26
CA MET A 123 -6.91 -5.42 -7.83
C MET A 123 -6.84 -4.23 -6.85
N GLY A 124 -6.98 -4.48 -5.55
CA GLY A 124 -6.83 -3.43 -4.54
C GLY A 124 -5.42 -2.83 -4.50
N SER A 125 -4.37 -3.67 -4.61
CA SER A 125 -2.98 -3.19 -4.64
C SER A 125 -2.67 -2.40 -5.90
N TYR A 126 -3.17 -2.85 -7.05
CA TYR A 126 -3.03 -2.12 -8.31
C TYR A 126 -3.78 -0.78 -8.28
N TYR A 127 -4.97 -0.75 -7.69
CA TYR A 127 -5.73 0.49 -7.50
C TYR A 127 -5.00 1.47 -6.58
N THR A 128 -4.44 1.00 -5.45
CA THR A 128 -3.60 1.82 -4.57
C THR A 128 -2.40 2.39 -5.32
N LEU A 129 -1.72 1.57 -6.12
CA LEU A 129 -0.58 2.05 -6.93
C LEU A 129 -1.02 3.10 -7.95
N LEU A 130 -2.10 2.86 -8.69
CA LEU A 130 -2.65 3.80 -9.67
C LEU A 130 -3.03 5.12 -9.01
N ASN A 131 -3.71 5.05 -7.86
CA ASN A 131 -4.08 6.23 -7.09
C ASN A 131 -2.85 7.01 -6.65
N ALA A 132 -1.85 6.34 -6.07
CA ALA A 132 -0.63 7.00 -5.61
C ALA A 132 0.18 7.63 -6.76
N LEU A 133 0.28 6.96 -7.93
CA LEU A 133 0.93 7.53 -9.12
C LEU A 133 0.22 8.79 -9.62
N ALA A 134 -1.12 8.78 -9.60
CA ALA A 134 -1.93 9.92 -10.00
C ALA A 134 -1.74 11.14 -9.08
N GLU A 135 -1.77 10.93 -7.76
CA GLU A 135 -1.59 11.98 -6.76
C GLU A 135 -0.13 12.52 -6.74
N GLU A 136 0.85 11.67 -7.05
CA GLU A 136 2.26 12.07 -7.17
C GLU A 136 2.57 12.80 -8.49
N GLY A 137 1.61 12.89 -9.41
CA GLY A 137 1.77 13.59 -10.68
C GLY A 137 2.32 12.73 -11.83
N ARG A 138 2.75 11.50 -11.57
CA ARG A 138 3.44 10.58 -12.50
C ARG A 138 2.46 9.86 -13.43
N LEU A 139 1.96 10.56 -14.45
CA LEU A 139 0.97 9.99 -15.36
C LEU A 139 1.48 8.90 -16.27
N ASP A 140 2.67 9.07 -16.82
CA ASP A 140 3.16 8.13 -17.84
C ASP A 140 3.18 6.71 -17.27
N GLU A 141 3.63 6.59 -16.02
CA GLU A 141 3.60 5.33 -15.28
C GLU A 141 2.18 4.86 -14.90
N ALA A 142 1.25 5.78 -14.66
CA ALA A 142 -0.15 5.45 -14.41
C ALA A 142 -0.84 4.92 -15.67
N GLU A 143 -0.57 5.51 -16.83
CA GLU A 143 -1.06 5.06 -18.14
C GLU A 143 -0.43 3.73 -18.53
N GLU A 144 0.87 3.54 -18.31
CA GLU A 144 1.51 2.24 -18.49
C GLU A 144 0.90 1.16 -17.59
N LEU A 145 0.59 1.48 -16.33
CA LEU A 145 -0.06 0.55 -15.43
C LEU A 145 -1.48 0.24 -15.91
N TRP A 146 -2.23 1.26 -16.31
CA TRP A 146 -3.59 1.12 -16.85
C TRP A 146 -3.62 0.23 -18.09
N THR A 147 -2.78 0.50 -19.08
CA THR A 147 -2.71 -0.28 -20.32
C THR A 147 -2.33 -1.74 -20.07
N LYS A 148 -1.36 -2.00 -19.19
CA LYS A 148 -1.01 -3.37 -18.74
C LYS A 148 -2.22 -4.07 -18.13
N LEU A 149 -2.88 -3.45 -17.16
CA LEU A 149 -4.06 -4.04 -16.49
C LEU A 149 -5.25 -4.22 -17.43
N PHE A 150 -5.48 -3.26 -18.32
CA PHE A 150 -6.55 -3.32 -19.31
C PHE A 150 -6.33 -4.48 -20.30
N SER A 151 -5.08 -4.68 -20.75
CA SER A 151 -4.73 -5.80 -21.64
C SER A 151 -4.82 -7.17 -20.94
N GLU A 152 -4.45 -7.26 -19.66
CA GLU A 152 -4.45 -8.52 -18.92
C GLU A 152 -5.85 -8.90 -18.42
N HIS A 153 -6.72 -7.92 -18.13
CA HIS A 153 -7.93 -8.11 -17.33
C HIS A 153 -9.18 -7.47 -17.95
N LEU A 154 -9.21 -7.29 -19.27
CA LEU A 154 -10.21 -6.52 -20.03
C LEU A 154 -11.66 -6.60 -19.51
N GLU A 155 -12.24 -7.79 -19.40
CA GLU A 155 -13.62 -7.99 -18.91
C GLU A 155 -13.75 -7.98 -17.38
N ALA A 156 -12.66 -8.26 -16.66
CA ALA A 156 -12.63 -8.38 -15.20
C ALA A 156 -12.24 -7.08 -14.48
N MET A 157 -11.99 -6.00 -15.23
CA MET A 157 -11.55 -4.72 -14.69
C MET A 157 -12.66 -4.06 -13.85
N PRO A 158 -12.44 -3.81 -12.56
CA PRO A 158 -13.44 -3.17 -11.72
C PRO A 158 -13.76 -1.74 -12.17
N ARG A 159 -15.04 -1.36 -12.11
CA ARG A 159 -15.53 0.00 -12.45
C ARG A 159 -14.69 1.14 -11.86
N VAL A 160 -14.20 0.96 -10.63
CA VAL A 160 -13.43 1.99 -9.91
C VAL A 160 -12.17 2.45 -10.64
N PHE A 161 -11.57 1.62 -11.50
CA PHE A 161 -10.40 2.03 -12.26
C PHE A 161 -10.77 2.98 -13.40
N TYR A 162 -11.84 2.69 -14.16
CA TYR A 162 -12.37 3.61 -15.18
C TYR A 162 -12.74 4.95 -14.55
N ASP A 163 -13.45 4.92 -13.41
CA ASP A 163 -13.83 6.13 -12.69
C ASP A 163 -12.59 6.96 -12.29
N LYS A 164 -11.51 6.29 -11.85
CA LYS A 164 -10.25 6.98 -11.49
C LYS A 164 -9.54 7.54 -12.71
N MET A 165 -9.38 6.79 -13.80
CA MET A 165 -8.71 7.26 -15.03
C MET A 165 -9.44 8.45 -15.65
N ILE A 166 -10.77 8.38 -15.77
CA ILE A 166 -11.59 9.50 -16.26
C ILE A 166 -11.41 10.72 -15.36
N SER A 167 -11.37 10.53 -14.03
CA SER A 167 -11.13 11.64 -13.09
C SER A 167 -9.75 12.28 -13.25
N ILE A 168 -8.71 11.47 -13.54
CA ILE A 168 -7.35 11.95 -13.78
C ILE A 168 -7.28 12.77 -15.08
N TYR A 169 -7.88 12.28 -16.16
CA TYR A 169 -7.89 12.99 -17.44
C TYR A 169 -8.72 14.26 -17.38
N TYR A 170 -9.86 14.23 -16.68
CA TYR A 170 -10.69 15.41 -16.45
C TYR A 170 -9.94 16.52 -15.72
N SER A 171 -9.24 16.21 -14.62
CA SER A 171 -8.52 17.21 -13.82
C SER A 171 -7.32 17.83 -14.56
N ARG A 172 -6.82 17.16 -15.60
CA ARG A 172 -5.68 17.60 -16.40
C ARG A 172 -6.06 18.13 -17.78
N GLY A 173 -7.36 18.22 -18.09
CA GLY A 173 -7.85 18.74 -19.37
C GLY A 173 -7.56 17.84 -20.58
N MET A 174 -7.20 16.57 -20.37
CA MET A 174 -6.96 15.61 -21.45
C MET A 174 -8.27 15.00 -21.92
N HIS A 175 -9.09 15.79 -22.61
CA HIS A 175 -10.46 15.43 -22.96
C HIS A 175 -10.56 14.26 -23.95
N ASP A 176 -9.62 14.14 -24.89
CA ASP A 176 -9.64 13.07 -25.89
C ASP A 176 -9.50 11.68 -25.25
N LYS A 177 -8.44 11.47 -24.44
CA LYS A 177 -8.24 10.24 -23.66
C LYS A 177 -9.37 9.97 -22.68
N MET A 178 -9.98 11.03 -22.14
CA MET A 178 -11.14 10.90 -21.26
C MET A 178 -12.34 10.29 -22.00
N PHE A 179 -12.59 10.72 -23.24
CA PHE A 179 -13.66 10.16 -24.07
C PHE A 179 -13.37 8.74 -24.55
N GLU A 180 -12.12 8.41 -24.85
CA GLU A 180 -11.70 7.04 -25.17
C GLU A 180 -12.05 6.07 -24.02
N VAL A 181 -11.59 6.37 -22.80
CA VAL A 181 -11.88 5.52 -21.64
C VAL A 181 -13.38 5.46 -21.32
N PHE A 182 -14.11 6.55 -21.56
CA PHE A 182 -15.57 6.56 -21.40
C PHE A 182 -16.27 5.69 -22.45
N ALA A 183 -15.81 5.71 -23.70
CA ALA A 183 -16.33 4.85 -24.76
C ALA A 183 -16.06 3.37 -24.46
N ASP A 184 -14.82 3.01 -24.08
CA ASP A 184 -14.46 1.65 -23.67
C ASP A 184 -15.36 1.14 -22.53
N MET A 185 -15.61 2.01 -21.54
CA MET A 185 -16.50 1.71 -20.43
C MET A 185 -17.94 1.41 -20.88
N GLU A 186 -18.45 2.17 -21.86
CA GLU A 186 -19.78 1.93 -22.43
C GLU A 186 -19.83 0.67 -23.31
N GLU A 187 -18.81 0.41 -24.11
CA GLU A 187 -18.70 -0.76 -24.99
C GLU A 187 -18.65 -2.07 -24.19
N LEU A 188 -17.94 -2.07 -23.07
CA LEU A 188 -17.90 -3.20 -22.12
C LEU A 188 -19.16 -3.32 -21.26
N GLY A 189 -20.17 -2.46 -21.48
CA GLY A 189 -21.43 -2.48 -20.73
C GLY A 189 -21.30 -2.07 -19.26
N ILE A 190 -20.19 -1.43 -18.88
CA ILE A 190 -19.93 -0.99 -17.51
C ILE A 190 -20.68 0.32 -17.28
N ARG A 191 -21.67 0.32 -16.38
CA ARG A 191 -22.47 1.52 -16.12
C ARG A 191 -21.64 2.61 -15.42
N PRO A 192 -21.54 3.84 -15.97
CA PRO A 192 -20.81 4.95 -15.36
C PRO A 192 -21.48 5.43 -14.07
N THR A 193 -20.64 5.91 -13.15
CA THR A 193 -21.09 6.56 -11.91
C THR A 193 -21.62 7.97 -12.23
N VAL A 194 -22.56 8.49 -11.44
CA VAL A 194 -23.14 9.85 -11.63
C VAL A 194 -22.06 10.93 -11.72
N SER A 195 -20.99 10.84 -10.91
CA SER A 195 -19.85 11.77 -10.97
C SER A 195 -19.13 11.75 -12.32
N ILE A 196 -19.04 10.59 -12.97
CA ILE A 196 -18.39 10.45 -14.27
C ILE A 196 -19.27 11.05 -15.37
N VAL A 197 -20.57 10.75 -15.35
CA VAL A 197 -21.53 11.34 -16.29
C VAL A 197 -21.52 12.87 -16.21
N SER A 198 -21.50 13.44 -14.99
CA SER A 198 -21.38 14.88 -14.78
C SER A 198 -20.08 15.43 -15.37
N LYS A 199 -18.92 14.84 -15.06
CA LYS A 199 -17.62 15.27 -15.61
C LYS A 199 -17.58 15.26 -17.14
N VAL A 200 -18.09 14.18 -17.76
CA VAL A 200 -18.16 14.07 -19.22
C VAL A 200 -19.11 15.11 -19.80
N GLY A 201 -20.26 15.33 -19.13
CA GLY A 201 -21.22 16.37 -19.48
C GLY A 201 -20.61 17.78 -19.45
N ASP A 202 -19.89 18.12 -18.39
CA ASP A 202 -19.19 19.41 -18.26
C ASP A 202 -18.23 19.65 -19.42
N VAL A 203 -17.49 18.60 -19.83
CA VAL A 203 -16.53 18.70 -20.95
C VAL A 203 -17.28 18.87 -22.29
N PHE A 204 -18.38 18.15 -22.51
CA PHE A 204 -19.18 18.36 -23.72
C PHE A 204 -19.73 19.78 -23.81
N GLN A 205 -20.19 20.35 -22.70
CA GLN A 205 -20.63 21.75 -22.66
C GLN A 205 -19.47 22.71 -22.96
N LYS A 206 -18.31 22.51 -22.33
CA LYS A 206 -17.10 23.33 -22.57
C LYS A 206 -16.63 23.29 -24.02
N LEU A 207 -16.79 22.15 -24.70
CA LEU A 207 -16.43 21.97 -26.10
C LEU A 207 -17.56 22.33 -27.09
N GLY A 208 -18.72 22.77 -26.61
CA GLY A 208 -19.87 23.13 -27.45
C GLY A 208 -20.59 21.95 -28.11
N MET A 209 -20.33 20.71 -27.67
CA MET A 209 -20.93 19.49 -28.21
C MET A 209 -22.30 19.20 -27.58
N LEU A 210 -23.27 20.09 -27.79
CA LEU A 210 -24.59 20.03 -27.14
C LEU A 210 -25.39 18.78 -27.50
N GLU A 211 -25.34 18.30 -28.74
CA GLU A 211 -26.04 17.08 -29.16
C GLU A 211 -25.59 15.84 -28.37
N LYS A 212 -24.27 15.72 -28.16
CA LYS A 212 -23.69 14.61 -27.37
C LYS A 212 -24.07 14.73 -25.90
N TYR A 213 -24.11 15.95 -25.36
CA TYR A 213 -24.56 16.24 -24.00
C TYR A 213 -26.03 15.83 -23.79
N GLU A 214 -26.93 16.20 -24.70
CA GLU A 214 -28.34 15.80 -24.63
C GLU A 214 -28.52 14.27 -24.71
N LYS A 215 -27.78 13.62 -25.61
CA LYS A 215 -27.75 12.16 -25.73
C LYS A 215 -27.27 11.49 -24.43
N LEU A 216 -26.23 12.05 -23.80
CA LEU A 216 -25.69 11.57 -22.53
C LEU A 216 -26.73 11.68 -21.41
N ASN A 217 -27.38 12.83 -21.27
CA ASN A 217 -28.42 13.06 -20.27
C ASN A 217 -29.65 12.17 -20.46
N LYS A 218 -30.04 11.93 -21.71
CA LYS A 218 -31.13 11.01 -22.04
C LYS A 218 -30.79 9.57 -21.65
N LYS A 219 -29.54 9.14 -21.87
CA LYS A 219 -29.06 7.78 -21.56
C LYS A 219 -28.87 7.57 -20.05
N TYR A 220 -28.33 8.58 -19.35
CA TYR A 220 -28.06 8.55 -17.92
C TYR A 220 -28.75 9.71 -17.20
N PRO A 221 -30.08 9.63 -16.99
CA PRO A 221 -30.77 10.66 -16.24
C PRO A 221 -30.27 10.70 -14.79
N PRO A 222 -30.14 11.90 -14.19
CA PRO A 222 -29.75 12.02 -12.80
C PRO A 222 -30.76 11.28 -11.91
N PRO A 223 -30.28 10.62 -10.82
CA PRO A 223 -31.18 9.94 -9.90
C PRO A 223 -32.15 10.97 -9.31
N THR A 224 -33.45 10.68 -9.37
CA THR A 224 -34.47 11.59 -8.81
C THR A 224 -34.59 11.47 -7.29
N TRP A 225 -34.21 10.31 -6.74
CA TRP A 225 -34.35 9.99 -5.33
C TRP A 225 -33.07 9.38 -4.78
N GLU A 226 -32.67 9.83 -3.59
CA GLU A 226 -31.60 9.26 -2.78
C GLU A 226 -32.19 8.67 -1.51
N TYR A 227 -31.62 7.56 -1.04
CA TYR A 227 -31.95 7.05 0.28
C TYR A 227 -30.90 7.51 1.28
N ARG A 228 -31.35 8.19 2.33
CA ARG A 228 -30.50 8.67 3.42
C ARG A 228 -30.91 8.01 4.72
N TYR A 229 -29.93 7.68 5.55
CA TYR A 229 -30.17 7.14 6.88
C TYR A 229 -30.25 8.28 7.88
N PHE A 230 -31.42 8.46 8.50
CA PHE A 230 -31.63 9.40 9.59
C PHE A 230 -32.02 8.62 10.84
N LYS A 231 -31.21 8.73 11.91
CA LYS A 231 -31.45 8.05 13.18
C LYS A 231 -31.72 6.53 13.01
N GLY A 232 -30.96 5.88 12.12
CA GLY A 232 -31.11 4.46 11.80
C GLY A 232 -32.29 4.09 10.88
N LYS A 233 -33.17 5.02 10.52
CA LYS A 233 -34.26 4.80 9.55
C LYS A 233 -33.83 5.22 8.14
N ARG A 234 -34.14 4.39 7.14
CA ARG A 234 -33.89 4.68 5.73
C ARG A 234 -35.04 5.55 5.18
N VAL A 235 -34.75 6.81 4.88
CA VAL A 235 -35.70 7.78 4.34
C VAL A 235 -35.39 8.04 2.87
N LYS A 236 -36.42 8.08 2.03
CA LYS A 236 -36.31 8.46 0.62
C LYS A 236 -36.39 9.98 0.53
N VAL A 237 -35.32 10.61 0.04
CA VAL A 237 -35.18 12.06 -0.11
C VAL A 237 -35.01 12.36 -1.60
N ARG A 238 -35.50 13.51 -2.09
CA ARG A 238 -35.22 13.95 -3.47
C ARG A 238 -33.71 14.21 -3.60
N ALA A 239 -33.08 13.68 -4.64
CA ALA A 239 -31.66 13.92 -4.88
C ALA A 239 -31.45 15.42 -5.14
N LYS A 240 -30.39 16.01 -4.58
CA LYS A 240 -30.04 17.41 -4.87
C LYS A 240 -29.45 17.45 -6.29
N GLN A 241 -30.03 18.25 -7.18
CA GLN A 241 -29.40 18.56 -8.46
C GLN A 241 -28.20 19.46 -8.20
N LEU A 242 -27.08 19.24 -8.88
CA LEU A 242 -25.81 19.94 -8.64
C LEU A 242 -25.79 21.40 -9.16
N ASP A 243 -26.94 21.94 -9.59
CA ASP A 243 -27.04 23.23 -10.28
C ASP A 243 -27.82 24.32 -9.49
N GLU A 244 -27.76 24.33 -8.16
CA GLU A 244 -28.22 25.48 -7.38
C GLU A 244 -27.02 26.21 -6.74
N PRO A 245 -26.61 27.38 -7.26
CA PRO A 245 -25.76 28.28 -6.47
C PRO A 245 -26.57 28.70 -5.23
N ASN A 246 -25.97 28.52 -4.04
CA ASN A 246 -26.55 28.99 -2.78
C ASN A 246 -26.75 30.51 -2.83
N ASP A 247 -27.94 30.97 -3.23
CA ASP A 247 -28.38 32.33 -2.95
C ASP A 247 -28.96 32.34 -1.52
N SER A 248 -28.08 32.43 -0.54
CA SER A 248 -28.44 32.66 0.86
C SER A 248 -27.79 33.95 1.33
N ASN A 249 -28.26 35.09 0.82
CA ASN A 249 -27.99 36.44 1.33
C ASN A 249 -29.08 37.45 0.90
N LYS A 250 -30.32 37.18 1.28
CA LYS A 250 -31.49 38.09 1.33
C LYS A 250 -32.44 37.42 2.34
N ASP A 251 -32.91 37.96 3.45
CA ASP A 251 -33.08 39.30 3.99
C ASP A 251 -33.23 39.12 5.51
N VAL A 252 -32.68 40.01 6.34
CA VAL A 252 -33.33 40.61 7.53
C VAL A 252 -32.49 41.84 7.91
N ASN A 253 -32.77 42.97 7.28
CA ASN A 253 -32.66 44.28 7.91
C ASN A 253 -34.11 44.74 8.09
N GLU A 254 -34.63 44.61 9.30
CA GLU A 254 -35.69 45.45 9.85
C GLU A 254 -35.50 45.55 11.36
#